data_AF-Q24W53-F1
#
_entry.id   AF-Q24W53-F1
#
_cell.length_a   1.000
_cell.length_b   1.000
_cell.length_c   1.000
_cell.angle_alpha   90.00
_cell.angle_beta   90.00
_cell.angle_gamma   90.00
#
_symmetry.space_group_name_H-M   'P 1'
#
loop_
_entity.id
_entity.type
_entity.pdbx_description
1 polymer ?
#
loop_
_entity_poly.entity_id
_entity_poly.type
_entity_poly.pdbx_seq_one_letter_code
_entity_poly.pdbx_strand_id
1 'polypeptide(L)'
;MNEVIENVKEYYGKILHSTADLQSKACCCSPDSMPKEVKKALTFIADEVISRYYGCGSPLPPLLEGMTVLDLGCGSGRDVYVAAQLVGEHGQVIGVDMTQEQLDVARKYEDEQRQRFGYAKSNVKFLSGYIEDLRAAGISDSSVDIVISNCVVNLSPDKEKVFAEIWRVLKPGGELYFSDVFADRRIPEYLAADPVLRGECIGGALYYEDFRRIMQRVGFTDFRYKSIRNIDLDNEAIIEKVGFANFTERTVRAFKLDDLEDICEDYGQIAVYNGSIAGSPHFFDLDDHHRFFTGKPLLVCGNTAAMLAKTRFASAFRVTGNRSTHYGVFGGCGGESGTDCFDAGGSCGC
;
A
#
# COMPACT_ATOMS: atom_id res chain seq x y z
N MET A 1 -23.00 -4.15 -9.84
CA MET A 1 -21.89 -3.18 -9.98
C MET A 1 -22.35 -1.79 -9.54
N ASN A 2 -23.36 -1.20 -10.20
CA ASN A 2 -23.84 0.15 -9.85
C ASN A 2 -24.37 0.28 -8.41
N GLU A 3 -25.15 -0.69 -7.93
CA GLU A 3 -25.70 -0.67 -6.56
C GLU A 3 -24.61 -0.69 -5.48
N VAL A 4 -23.50 -1.39 -5.70
CA VAL A 4 -22.36 -1.42 -4.76
C VAL A 4 -21.71 -0.04 -4.68
N ILE A 5 -21.45 0.58 -5.83
CA ILE A 5 -20.85 1.90 -5.92
C ILE A 5 -21.76 2.95 -5.30
N GLU A 6 -23.06 2.89 -5.55
CA GLU A 6 -24.05 3.81 -4.97
C GLU A 6 -24.11 3.69 -3.43
N ASN A 7 -24.13 2.46 -2.90
CA ASN A 7 -24.12 2.23 -1.46
C ASN A 7 -22.84 2.77 -0.80
N VAL A 8 -21.67 2.58 -1.42
CA VAL A 8 -20.40 3.12 -0.91
C VAL A 8 -20.39 4.65 -0.96
N LYS A 9 -20.88 5.26 -2.05
CA LYS A 9 -21.00 6.72 -2.17
C LYS A 9 -21.94 7.31 -1.12
N GLU A 10 -23.07 6.67 -0.88
CA GLU A 10 -24.01 7.14 0.15
C GLU A 10 -23.41 7.00 1.55
N TYR A 11 -22.76 5.87 1.83
CA TYR A 11 -22.13 5.62 3.13
C TYR A 11 -21.03 6.64 3.46
N TYR A 12 -20.04 6.83 2.58
CA TYR A 12 -18.91 7.76 2.82
C TYR A 12 -19.22 9.23 2.48
N GLY A 13 -20.23 9.49 1.65
CA GLY A 13 -20.63 10.84 1.26
C GLY A 13 -21.66 11.47 2.19
N LYS A 14 -22.56 10.67 2.79
CA LYS A 14 -23.72 11.18 3.54
C LYS A 14 -23.87 10.60 4.95
N ILE A 15 -23.51 9.34 5.17
CA ILE A 15 -23.77 8.65 6.45
C ILE A 15 -22.61 8.88 7.44
N LEU A 16 -21.37 8.74 6.98
CA LEU A 16 -20.19 9.00 7.80
C LEU A 16 -19.95 10.50 7.95
N HIS A 17 -19.98 10.99 9.20
CA HIS A 17 -19.65 12.37 9.54
C HIS A 17 -18.36 12.47 10.35
N SER A 18 -17.96 11.41 11.05
CA SER A 18 -16.71 11.35 11.82
C SER A 18 -16.22 9.91 12.02
N THR A 19 -14.96 9.72 12.42
CA THR A 19 -14.41 8.39 12.76
C THR A 19 -15.13 7.73 13.95
N ALA A 20 -15.92 8.47 14.72
CA ALA A 20 -16.74 7.94 15.80
C ALA A 20 -17.98 7.17 15.32
N ASP A 21 -18.35 7.32 14.04
CA ASP A 21 -19.51 6.63 13.45
C ASP A 21 -19.16 5.21 12.95
N LEU A 22 -17.87 4.84 12.97
CA LEU A 22 -17.38 3.51 12.58
C LEU A 22 -17.78 2.46 13.62
N GLN A 23 -18.32 1.33 13.17
CA GLN A 23 -18.82 0.24 14.01
C GLN A 23 -17.77 -0.83 14.29
N SER A 24 -16.57 -0.71 13.70
CA SER A 24 -15.42 -1.56 13.98
C SER A 24 -14.12 -0.76 14.06
N LYS A 25 -13.11 -1.35 14.72
CA LYS A 25 -11.74 -0.83 14.68
C LYS A 25 -10.96 -1.23 13.43
N ALA A 26 -11.58 -1.89 12.44
CA ALA A 26 -10.90 -2.31 11.22
C ALA A 26 -10.29 -1.13 10.46
N CYS A 27 -10.95 0.04 10.51
CA CYS A 27 -10.46 1.28 9.92
C CYS A 27 -9.71 2.19 10.92
N CYS A 28 -9.45 1.72 12.15
CA CYS A 28 -8.83 2.51 13.21
C CYS A 28 -7.40 2.02 13.48
N CYS A 29 -6.42 2.79 13.02
CA CYS A 29 -5.01 2.56 13.29
C CYS A 29 -4.54 3.39 14.50
N SER A 30 -3.62 2.84 15.31
CA SER A 30 -2.98 3.59 16.41
C SER A 30 -2.05 4.68 15.85
N PRO A 31 -2.09 5.92 16.36
CA PRO A 31 -1.18 7.01 15.96
C PRO A 31 0.31 6.70 16.16
N ASP A 32 0.66 5.71 16.98
CA ASP A 32 2.04 5.45 17.39
C ASP A 32 2.91 4.87 16.27
N SER A 33 2.34 4.21 15.26
CA SER A 33 3.09 3.53 14.20
C SER A 33 3.51 4.42 13.01
N MET A 34 3.06 5.69 12.94
CA MET A 34 3.36 6.55 11.80
C MET A 34 4.83 7.05 11.80
N PRO A 35 5.50 7.12 10.63
CA PRO A 35 6.82 7.75 10.50
C PRO A 35 6.85 9.18 11.03
N LYS A 36 8.01 9.62 11.56
CA LYS A 36 8.15 10.96 12.17
C LYS A 36 7.88 12.09 11.17
N GLU A 37 8.28 11.88 9.93
CA GLU A 37 8.12 12.80 8.81
C GLU A 37 6.63 12.98 8.48
N VAL A 38 5.88 11.88 8.46
CA VAL A 38 4.41 11.88 8.26
C VAL A 38 3.73 12.59 9.43
N LYS A 39 4.11 12.28 10.68
CA LYS A 39 3.58 12.97 11.88
C LYS A 39 3.83 14.47 11.83
N LYS A 40 5.03 14.88 11.43
CA LYS A 40 5.38 16.29 11.26
C LYS A 40 4.56 16.93 10.14
N ALA A 41 4.38 16.24 9.02
CA ALA A 41 3.60 16.76 7.91
C ALA A 41 2.12 16.96 8.25
N LEU A 42 1.54 16.05 9.02
CA LEU A 42 0.17 16.17 9.53
C LEU A 42 -0.09 17.46 10.31
N THR A 43 0.91 18.01 11.02
CA THR A 43 0.76 19.26 11.78
C THR A 43 0.53 20.49 10.91
N PHE A 44 0.83 20.41 9.61
CA PHE A 44 0.59 21.50 8.67
C PHE A 44 -0.78 21.40 7.99
N ILE A 45 -1.49 20.27 8.15
CA ILE A 45 -2.74 20.04 7.43
C ILE A 45 -3.91 20.74 8.14
N ALA A 46 -4.86 21.27 7.36
CA ALA A 46 -6.06 21.91 7.88
C ALA A 46 -6.94 20.92 8.68
N ASP A 47 -7.49 21.37 9.81
CA ASP A 47 -8.22 20.53 10.75
C ASP A 47 -9.46 19.86 10.12
N GLU A 48 -10.20 20.58 9.26
CA GLU A 48 -11.39 20.02 8.59
C GLU A 48 -11.00 18.82 7.69
N VAL A 49 -9.87 18.91 6.98
CA VAL A 49 -9.34 17.82 6.15
C VAL A 49 -9.02 16.60 7.00
N ILE A 50 -8.38 16.80 8.16
CA ILE A 50 -8.04 15.72 9.09
C ILE A 50 -9.31 15.07 9.68
N SER A 51 -10.29 15.89 10.09
CA SER A 51 -11.50 15.41 10.76
C SER A 51 -12.43 14.57 9.88
N ARG A 52 -12.38 14.76 8.56
CA ARG A 52 -13.20 14.05 7.56
C ARG A 52 -12.46 12.90 6.88
N TYR A 53 -11.36 12.43 7.46
CA TYR A 53 -10.58 11.33 6.91
C TYR A 53 -10.98 9.98 7.53
N TYR A 54 -11.13 8.96 6.68
CA TYR A 54 -11.66 7.65 7.06
C TYR A 54 -10.76 6.47 6.58
N GLY A 55 -9.46 6.53 6.87
CA GLY A 55 -8.50 5.48 6.49
C GLY A 55 -7.75 4.88 7.68
N CYS A 56 -7.21 3.66 7.51
CA CYS A 56 -6.35 3.03 8.51
C CYS A 56 -4.88 3.39 8.29
N GLY A 57 -4.34 4.30 9.10
CA GLY A 57 -2.91 4.60 9.08
C GLY A 57 -2.54 5.66 8.04
N SER A 58 -1.35 5.52 7.46
CA SER A 58 -0.90 6.37 6.34
C SER A 58 0.14 5.60 5.52
N PRO A 59 -0.27 4.98 4.39
CA PRO A 59 0.61 4.19 3.54
C PRO A 59 1.49 5.11 2.69
N LEU A 60 2.37 5.86 3.34
CA LEU A 60 3.32 6.74 2.68
C LEU A 60 4.72 6.11 2.75
N PRO A 61 5.26 5.62 1.62
CA PRO A 61 6.60 5.06 1.62
C PRO A 61 7.65 6.20 1.70
N PRO A 62 8.89 5.89 2.06
CA PRO A 62 9.96 6.90 2.04
C PRO A 62 10.44 7.17 0.60
N LEU A 63 11.36 8.14 0.50
CA LEU A 63 11.97 8.61 -0.76
C LEU A 63 10.92 9.17 -1.74
N LEU A 64 10.08 10.11 -1.27
CA LEU A 64 9.03 10.72 -2.10
C LEU A 64 9.48 11.99 -2.82
N GLU A 65 10.60 12.60 -2.45
CA GLU A 65 11.04 13.89 -2.99
C GLU A 65 11.10 13.88 -4.53
N GLY A 66 10.43 14.85 -5.15
CA GLY A 66 10.32 15.01 -6.61
C GLY A 66 9.43 14.00 -7.32
N MET A 67 8.81 13.05 -6.61
CA MET A 67 7.99 12.00 -7.23
C MET A 67 6.59 12.50 -7.61
N THR A 68 5.99 11.83 -8.60
CA THR A 68 4.56 11.90 -8.89
C THR A 68 3.82 10.79 -8.15
N VAL A 69 2.97 11.14 -7.20
CA VAL A 69 2.19 10.21 -6.37
C VAL A 69 0.72 10.26 -6.78
N LEU A 70 0.07 9.10 -6.87
CA LEU A 70 -1.38 8.98 -7.08
C LEU A 70 -2.02 8.35 -5.84
N ASP A 71 -3.00 9.02 -5.26
CA ASP A 71 -3.83 8.52 -4.16
C ASP A 71 -5.21 8.10 -4.67
N LEU A 72 -5.55 6.83 -4.45
CA LEU A 72 -6.81 6.22 -4.87
C LEU A 72 -7.85 6.27 -3.74
N GLY A 73 -8.99 6.92 -4.00
CA GLY A 73 -10.00 7.22 -2.99
C GLY A 73 -9.51 8.24 -1.98
N CYS A 74 -9.06 9.40 -2.48
CA CYS A 74 -8.36 10.39 -1.66
C CYS A 74 -9.24 11.10 -0.62
N GLY A 75 -10.57 10.96 -0.71
CA GLY A 75 -11.53 11.61 0.18
C GLY A 75 -11.29 13.13 0.29
N SER A 76 -11.27 13.63 1.53
CA SER A 76 -10.98 15.04 1.87
C SER A 76 -9.54 15.48 1.57
N GLY A 77 -8.65 14.56 1.16
CA GLY A 77 -7.30 14.86 0.71
C GLY A 77 -6.21 14.81 1.78
N ARG A 78 -6.45 14.20 2.96
CA ARG A 78 -5.42 14.11 4.04
C ARG A 78 -4.11 13.53 3.52
N ASP A 79 -4.13 12.32 2.97
CA ASP A 79 -2.91 11.66 2.49
C ASP A 79 -2.32 12.37 1.27
N VAL A 80 -3.17 12.93 0.39
CA VAL A 80 -2.72 13.79 -0.72
C VAL A 80 -1.90 14.97 -0.21
N TYR A 81 -2.38 15.72 0.79
CA TYR A 81 -1.66 16.88 1.29
C TYR A 81 -0.41 16.52 2.10
N VAL A 82 -0.45 15.42 2.85
CA VAL A 82 0.75 14.91 3.53
C VAL A 82 1.80 14.51 2.49
N ALA A 83 1.43 13.73 1.47
CA ALA A 83 2.30 13.37 0.37
C ALA A 83 2.81 14.63 -0.36
N ALA A 84 1.97 15.65 -0.56
CA ALA A 84 2.32 16.89 -1.23
C ALA A 84 3.48 17.62 -0.54
N GLN A 85 3.51 17.59 0.78
CA GLN A 85 4.61 18.14 1.54
C GLN A 85 5.88 17.27 1.45
N LEU A 86 5.72 15.93 1.43
CA LEU A 86 6.85 14.99 1.39
C LEU A 86 7.51 14.91 -0.01
N VAL A 87 6.75 15.07 -1.08
CA VAL A 87 7.29 15.12 -2.45
C VAL A 87 7.95 16.47 -2.75
N GLY A 88 7.64 17.51 -1.98
CA GLY A 88 8.21 18.85 -2.17
C GLY A 88 7.61 19.62 -3.35
N GLU A 89 8.08 20.86 -3.53
CA GLU A 89 7.56 21.78 -4.56
C GLU A 89 7.76 21.29 -6.01
N HIS A 90 8.74 20.40 -6.23
CA HIS A 90 9.04 19.81 -7.54
C HIS A 90 8.34 18.48 -7.80
N GLY A 91 7.73 17.87 -6.77
CA GLY A 91 6.89 16.68 -6.94
C GLY A 91 5.46 17.04 -7.32
N GLN A 92 4.63 16.01 -7.47
CA GLN A 92 3.20 16.19 -7.75
C GLN A 92 2.40 15.10 -7.04
N VAL A 93 1.22 15.45 -6.54
CA VAL A 93 0.28 14.47 -5.99
C VAL A 93 -1.08 14.61 -6.66
N ILE A 94 -1.63 13.49 -7.11
CA ILE A 94 -2.93 13.41 -7.75
C ILE A 94 -3.84 12.60 -6.83
N GLY A 95 -4.96 13.15 -6.41
CA GLY A 95 -6.01 12.43 -5.70
C GLY A 95 -7.17 12.12 -6.62
N VAL A 96 -7.65 10.87 -6.62
CA VAL A 96 -8.87 10.47 -7.34
C VAL A 96 -9.93 10.04 -6.33
N ASP A 97 -11.12 10.60 -6.40
CA ASP A 97 -12.27 10.13 -5.62
C ASP A 97 -13.56 10.20 -6.46
N MET A 98 -14.53 9.36 -6.12
CA MET A 98 -15.83 9.33 -6.81
C MET A 98 -16.89 10.24 -6.16
N THR A 99 -16.60 10.79 -4.98
CA THR A 99 -17.53 11.54 -4.12
C THR A 99 -17.27 13.03 -4.25
N GLN A 100 -18.24 13.79 -4.78
CA GLN A 100 -18.03 15.22 -5.05
C GLN A 100 -17.90 16.02 -3.75
N GLU A 101 -18.66 15.66 -2.73
CA GLU A 101 -18.67 16.29 -1.42
C GLU A 101 -17.30 16.24 -0.74
N GLN A 102 -16.58 15.12 -0.88
CA GLN A 102 -15.22 14.95 -0.35
C GLN A 102 -14.21 15.77 -1.15
N LEU A 103 -14.30 15.74 -2.49
CA LEU A 103 -13.44 16.53 -3.37
C LEU A 103 -13.62 18.03 -3.19
N ASP A 104 -14.84 18.50 -2.88
CA ASP A 104 -15.11 19.91 -2.61
C ASP A 104 -14.39 20.39 -1.35
N VAL A 105 -14.38 19.56 -0.29
CA VAL A 105 -13.57 19.82 0.91
C VAL A 105 -12.10 19.81 0.56
N ALA A 106 -11.63 18.82 -0.19
CA ALA A 106 -10.23 18.73 -0.57
C ALA A 106 -9.77 19.99 -1.32
N ARG A 107 -10.49 20.38 -2.39
CA ARG A 107 -10.18 21.55 -3.22
C ARG A 107 -10.28 22.87 -2.48
N LYS A 108 -11.21 23.00 -1.52
CA LYS A 108 -11.35 24.21 -0.68
C LYS A 108 -10.05 24.60 0.01
N TYR A 109 -9.24 23.62 0.41
CA TYR A 109 -8.00 23.85 1.17
C TYR A 109 -6.73 23.94 0.31
N GLU A 110 -6.84 23.83 -1.02
CA GLU A 110 -5.68 23.72 -1.91
C GLU A 110 -4.75 24.93 -1.81
N ASP A 111 -5.30 26.13 -1.92
CA ASP A 111 -4.52 27.38 -1.82
C ASP A 111 -3.96 27.62 -0.42
N GLU A 112 -4.70 27.24 0.61
CA GLU A 112 -4.24 27.37 1.99
C GLU A 112 -3.05 26.45 2.27
N GLN A 113 -3.14 25.19 1.85
CA GLN A 113 -2.08 24.19 2.03
C GLN A 113 -0.82 24.57 1.25
N ARG A 114 -0.98 25.01 -0.01
CA ARG A 114 0.12 25.59 -0.79
C ARG A 114 0.85 26.71 -0.03
N GLN A 115 0.09 27.62 0.58
CA GLN A 115 0.66 28.73 1.38
C GLN A 115 1.35 28.22 2.64
N ARG A 116 0.73 27.29 3.38
CA ARG A 116 1.32 26.66 4.59
C ARG A 116 2.63 25.93 4.29
N PHE A 117 2.74 25.31 3.12
CA PHE A 117 3.97 24.67 2.66
C PHE A 117 5.01 25.66 2.10
N GLY A 118 4.61 26.90 1.82
CA GLY A 118 5.49 27.94 1.28
C GLY A 118 5.78 27.77 -0.22
N TYR A 119 4.91 27.09 -0.97
CA TYR A 119 5.12 26.80 -2.39
C TYR A 119 4.57 27.90 -3.30
N ALA A 120 5.29 28.18 -4.38
CA ALA A 120 4.88 29.15 -5.39
C ALA A 120 3.63 28.71 -6.14
N LYS A 121 3.46 27.39 -6.35
CA LYS A 121 2.31 26.78 -7.01
C LYS A 121 1.83 25.56 -6.23
N SER A 122 0.54 25.25 -6.37
CA SER A 122 -0.02 24.00 -5.85
C SER A 122 0.62 22.84 -6.61
N ASN A 123 1.07 21.83 -5.88
CA ASN A 123 1.57 20.57 -6.42
C ASN A 123 0.55 19.44 -6.28
N VAL A 124 -0.69 19.75 -5.90
CA VAL A 124 -1.79 18.78 -5.80
C VAL A 124 -2.76 18.91 -6.97
N LYS A 125 -3.45 17.82 -7.31
CA LYS A 125 -4.57 17.82 -8.27
C LYS A 125 -5.64 16.83 -7.82
N PHE A 126 -6.86 17.32 -7.65
CA PHE A 126 -8.00 16.48 -7.26
C PHE A 126 -8.92 16.19 -8.45
N LEU A 127 -9.09 14.91 -8.78
CA LEU A 127 -9.84 14.41 -9.93
C LEU A 127 -11.08 13.64 -9.46
N SER A 128 -12.21 13.88 -10.13
CA SER A 128 -13.39 13.04 -9.94
C SER A 128 -13.32 11.85 -10.88
N GLY A 129 -13.47 10.64 -10.36
CA GLY A 129 -13.40 9.43 -11.16
C GLY A 129 -13.54 8.14 -10.34
N TYR A 130 -13.58 7.02 -11.06
CA TYR A 130 -13.58 5.68 -10.48
C TYR A 130 -12.16 5.13 -10.53
N ILE A 131 -11.74 4.45 -9.46
CA ILE A 131 -10.39 3.86 -9.37
C ILE A 131 -10.21 2.68 -10.33
N GLU A 132 -11.33 2.12 -10.82
CA GLU A 132 -11.42 1.11 -11.87
C GLU A 132 -11.25 1.68 -13.29
N ASP A 133 -11.22 3.01 -13.47
CA ASP A 133 -11.07 3.66 -14.78
C ASP A 133 -10.35 5.01 -14.65
N LEU A 134 -9.06 4.93 -14.35
CA LEU A 134 -8.19 6.09 -14.22
C LEU A 134 -7.95 6.78 -15.57
N ARG A 135 -8.13 6.05 -16.69
CA ARG A 135 -8.08 6.64 -18.03
C ARG A 135 -9.20 7.66 -18.21
N ALA A 136 -10.43 7.34 -17.81
CA ALA A 136 -11.55 8.28 -17.84
C ALA A 136 -11.32 9.49 -16.92
N ALA A 137 -10.62 9.31 -15.80
CA ALA A 137 -10.19 10.41 -14.92
C ALA A 137 -9.05 11.26 -15.52
N GLY A 138 -8.48 10.86 -16.67
CA GLY A 138 -7.44 11.61 -17.39
C GLY A 138 -6.01 11.24 -16.99
N ILE A 139 -5.79 10.08 -16.38
CA ILE A 139 -4.45 9.61 -15.99
C ILE A 139 -3.84 8.76 -17.11
N SER A 140 -2.68 9.20 -17.57
CA SER A 140 -1.95 8.60 -18.69
C SER A 140 -1.23 7.31 -18.29
N ASP A 141 -0.88 6.51 -19.28
CA ASP A 141 -0.09 5.30 -19.09
C ASP A 141 1.33 5.70 -18.64
N SER A 142 1.92 4.95 -17.71
CA SER A 142 3.30 5.18 -17.22
C SER A 142 3.61 6.63 -16.82
N SER A 143 2.68 7.29 -16.13
CA SER A 143 2.82 8.70 -15.72
C SER A 143 3.08 8.90 -14.22
N VAL A 144 2.94 7.86 -13.40
CA VAL A 144 3.00 7.94 -11.94
C VAL A 144 4.19 7.13 -11.41
N ASP A 145 4.92 7.67 -10.43
CA ASP A 145 6.04 6.96 -9.78
C ASP A 145 5.52 6.03 -8.67
N ILE A 146 4.54 6.50 -7.88
CA ILE A 146 4.02 5.77 -6.72
C ILE A 146 2.49 5.86 -6.69
N VAL A 147 1.82 4.72 -6.56
CA VAL A 147 0.38 4.67 -6.26
C VAL A 147 0.21 4.29 -4.80
N ILE A 148 -0.55 5.09 -4.07
CA ILE A 148 -0.96 4.83 -2.68
C ILE A 148 -2.47 4.66 -2.61
N SER A 149 -2.92 3.94 -1.58
CA SER A 149 -4.33 3.75 -1.28
C SER A 149 -4.47 3.28 0.16
N ASN A 150 -5.52 3.72 0.85
CA ASN A 150 -5.79 3.32 2.23
C ASN A 150 -7.24 2.84 2.41
N CYS A 151 -7.43 1.52 2.57
CA CYS A 151 -8.74 0.89 2.80
C CYS A 151 -9.81 1.15 1.70
N VAL A 152 -9.41 1.43 0.46
CA VAL A 152 -10.37 1.74 -0.62
C VAL A 152 -10.58 0.57 -1.59
N VAL A 153 -9.55 -0.26 -1.84
CA VAL A 153 -9.61 -1.31 -2.87
C VAL A 153 -10.69 -2.34 -2.54
N ASN A 154 -10.90 -2.63 -1.25
CA ASN A 154 -11.96 -3.51 -0.80
C ASN A 154 -13.38 -3.05 -1.14
N LEU A 155 -13.59 -1.75 -1.28
CA LEU A 155 -14.88 -1.15 -1.66
C LEU A 155 -15.17 -1.32 -3.16
N SER A 156 -14.14 -1.58 -3.96
CA SER A 156 -14.29 -1.80 -5.41
C SER A 156 -15.04 -3.10 -5.71
N PRO A 157 -16.02 -3.05 -6.64
CA PRO A 157 -16.67 -4.26 -7.16
C PRO A 157 -15.77 -5.04 -8.14
N ASP A 158 -14.72 -4.43 -8.70
CA ASP A 158 -13.83 -5.06 -9.69
C ASP A 158 -12.36 -4.78 -9.37
N LYS A 159 -11.85 -5.53 -8.40
CA LYS A 159 -10.50 -5.37 -7.86
C LYS A 159 -9.40 -5.69 -8.88
N GLU A 160 -9.64 -6.65 -9.77
CA GLU A 160 -8.68 -6.99 -10.83
C GLU A 160 -8.52 -5.83 -11.79
N LYS A 161 -9.61 -5.14 -12.16
CA LYS A 161 -9.55 -3.92 -12.96
C LYS A 161 -8.83 -2.77 -12.25
N VAL A 162 -9.01 -2.60 -10.93
CA VAL A 162 -8.25 -1.62 -10.14
C VAL A 162 -6.75 -1.90 -10.24
N PHE A 163 -6.31 -3.12 -9.95
CA PHE A 163 -4.89 -3.46 -10.03
C PHE A 163 -4.32 -3.35 -11.45
N ALA A 164 -5.12 -3.67 -12.48
CA ALA A 164 -4.73 -3.47 -13.88
C ALA A 164 -4.52 -1.98 -14.23
N GLU A 165 -5.40 -1.09 -13.77
CA GLU A 165 -5.23 0.35 -13.94
C GLU A 165 -4.01 0.88 -13.17
N ILE A 166 -3.76 0.39 -11.94
CA ILE A 166 -2.55 0.70 -11.17
C ILE A 166 -1.30 0.31 -11.96
N TRP A 167 -1.24 -0.91 -12.46
CA TRP A 167 -0.12 -1.38 -13.28
C TRP A 167 0.06 -0.51 -14.52
N ARG A 168 -1.02 -0.11 -15.20
CA ARG A 168 -0.96 0.74 -16.39
C ARG A 168 -0.36 2.11 -16.10
N VAL A 169 -0.80 2.80 -15.04
CA VAL A 169 -0.40 4.19 -14.75
C VAL A 169 1.00 4.29 -14.15
N LEU A 170 1.48 3.23 -13.50
CA LEU A 170 2.84 3.19 -12.95
C LEU A 170 3.89 3.25 -14.07
N LYS A 171 4.91 4.09 -13.89
CA LYS A 171 6.14 4.08 -14.68
C LYS A 171 6.91 2.76 -14.46
N PRO A 172 7.77 2.34 -15.40
CA PRO A 172 8.76 1.31 -15.11
C PRO A 172 9.60 1.67 -13.87
N GLY A 173 9.73 0.73 -12.93
CA GLY A 173 10.36 0.95 -11.63
C GLY A 173 9.46 1.65 -10.59
N GLY A 174 8.22 1.99 -10.95
CA GLY A 174 7.22 2.56 -10.05
C GLY A 174 6.70 1.55 -9.02
N GLU A 175 6.05 2.06 -7.97
CA GLU A 175 5.63 1.27 -6.81
C GLU A 175 4.14 1.45 -6.50
N LEU A 176 3.41 0.35 -6.32
CA LEU A 176 2.18 0.32 -5.53
C LEU A 176 2.54 0.15 -4.06
N TYR A 177 2.09 1.07 -3.20
CA TYR A 177 2.26 0.99 -1.76
C TYR A 177 0.93 1.29 -1.07
N PHE A 178 0.22 0.27 -0.62
CA PHE A 178 -1.14 0.43 -0.09
C PHE A 178 -1.38 -0.41 1.15
N SER A 179 -2.30 0.04 1.99
CA SER A 179 -2.76 -0.69 3.17
C SER A 179 -4.25 -1.01 2.99
N ASP A 180 -4.61 -2.28 3.22
CA ASP A 180 -6.01 -2.69 3.18
C ASP A 180 -6.27 -3.88 4.12
N VAL A 181 -7.54 -4.18 4.34
CA VAL A 181 -8.03 -5.33 5.09
C VAL A 181 -8.00 -6.57 4.20
N PHE A 182 -7.59 -7.69 4.76
CA PHE A 182 -7.56 -8.95 4.06
C PHE A 182 -8.07 -10.06 4.98
N ALA A 183 -8.58 -11.13 4.37
CA ALA A 183 -9.16 -12.27 5.07
C ALA A 183 -8.31 -13.53 4.91
N ASP A 184 -8.33 -14.39 5.93
CA ASP A 184 -7.70 -15.73 5.89
C ASP A 184 -8.44 -16.74 5.01
N ARG A 185 -9.63 -16.39 4.56
CA ARG A 185 -10.50 -17.21 3.73
C ARG A 185 -11.39 -16.34 2.85
N ARG A 186 -12.07 -16.97 1.90
CA ARG A 186 -13.05 -16.30 1.05
C ARG A 186 -14.27 -15.91 1.86
N ILE A 187 -14.64 -14.63 1.78
CA ILE A 187 -15.87 -14.11 2.38
C ILE A 187 -17.07 -14.59 1.54
N PRO A 188 -18.07 -15.26 2.15
CA PRO A 188 -19.30 -15.64 1.47
C PRO A 188 -20.03 -14.46 0.85
N GLU A 189 -20.70 -14.69 -0.29
CA GLU A 189 -21.35 -13.63 -1.07
C GLU A 189 -22.43 -12.87 -0.29
N TYR A 190 -23.18 -13.55 0.58
CA TYR A 190 -24.18 -12.90 1.42
C TYR A 190 -23.57 -11.93 2.46
N LEU A 191 -22.36 -12.21 2.95
CA LEU A 191 -21.62 -11.29 3.82
C LEU A 191 -20.98 -10.17 3.03
N ALA A 192 -20.46 -10.48 1.83
CA ALA A 192 -19.91 -9.47 0.96
C ALA A 192 -20.98 -8.46 0.55
N ALA A 193 -22.21 -8.89 0.31
CA ALA A 193 -23.35 -8.04 -0.03
C ALA A 193 -23.90 -7.22 1.14
N ASP A 194 -23.55 -7.53 2.40
CA ASP A 194 -24.00 -6.79 3.58
C ASP A 194 -23.45 -5.35 3.54
N PRO A 195 -24.30 -4.31 3.50
CA PRO A 195 -23.86 -2.92 3.38
C PRO A 195 -23.00 -2.45 4.55
N VAL A 196 -23.26 -2.94 5.76
CA VAL A 196 -22.51 -2.56 6.97
C VAL A 196 -21.13 -3.19 6.91
N LEU A 197 -21.04 -4.50 6.66
CA LEU A 197 -19.74 -5.17 6.55
C LEU A 197 -18.90 -4.60 5.42
N ARG A 198 -19.52 -4.24 4.29
CA ARG A 198 -18.81 -3.61 3.18
C ARG A 198 -18.32 -2.21 3.53
N GLY A 199 -19.14 -1.39 4.20
CA GLY A 199 -18.74 -0.07 4.68
C GLY A 199 -17.58 -0.11 5.69
N GLU A 200 -17.49 -1.19 6.48
CA GLU A 200 -16.38 -1.44 7.41
C GLU A 200 -15.15 -2.07 6.72
N CYS A 201 -15.12 -2.15 5.39
CA CYS A 201 -14.07 -2.81 4.59
C CYS A 201 -13.89 -4.32 4.83
N ILE A 202 -14.79 -4.95 5.59
CA ILE A 202 -14.76 -6.38 5.96
C ILE A 202 -15.40 -7.23 4.85
N GLY A 203 -16.60 -6.85 4.40
CA GLY A 203 -17.36 -7.61 3.39
C GLY A 203 -16.66 -7.66 2.04
N GLY A 204 -15.83 -6.65 1.74
CA GLY A 204 -15.04 -6.59 0.52
C GLY A 204 -13.65 -7.24 0.61
N ALA A 205 -13.23 -7.68 1.80
CA ALA A 205 -11.87 -8.14 2.06
C ALA A 205 -11.47 -9.33 1.18
N LEU A 206 -10.34 -9.22 0.51
CA LEU A 206 -9.80 -10.30 -0.30
C LEU A 206 -9.15 -11.38 0.56
N TYR A 207 -9.36 -12.63 0.17
CA TYR A 207 -8.51 -13.74 0.61
C TYR A 207 -7.08 -13.54 0.10
N TYR A 208 -6.08 -13.67 0.97
CA TYR A 208 -4.66 -13.41 0.65
C TYR A 208 -4.17 -14.12 -0.62
N GLU A 209 -4.56 -15.38 -0.85
CA GLU A 209 -4.13 -16.12 -2.05
C GLU A 209 -4.87 -15.69 -3.32
N ASP A 210 -6.13 -15.25 -3.21
CA ASP A 210 -6.83 -14.70 -4.36
C ASP A 210 -6.25 -13.33 -4.75
N PHE A 211 -5.86 -12.52 -3.76
CA PHE A 211 -5.05 -11.32 -4.00
C PHE A 211 -3.74 -11.65 -4.72
N ARG A 212 -2.97 -12.63 -4.23
CA ARG A 212 -1.71 -13.05 -4.87
C ARG A 212 -1.92 -13.45 -6.34
N ARG A 213 -2.97 -14.23 -6.62
CA ARG A 213 -3.33 -14.64 -7.99
C ARG A 213 -3.70 -13.45 -8.88
N ILE A 214 -4.46 -12.48 -8.37
CA ILE A 214 -4.83 -11.26 -9.12
C ILE A 214 -3.58 -10.45 -9.46
N MET A 215 -2.71 -10.22 -8.47
CA MET A 215 -1.45 -9.47 -8.67
C MET A 215 -0.59 -10.10 -9.77
N GLN A 216 -0.42 -11.43 -9.73
CA GLN A 216 0.31 -12.17 -10.77
C GLN A 216 -0.34 -12.05 -12.15
N ARG A 217 -1.68 -12.16 -12.27
CA ARG A 217 -2.38 -12.01 -13.56
C ARG A 217 -2.20 -10.62 -14.17
N VAL A 218 -2.17 -9.59 -13.33
CA VAL A 218 -2.01 -8.19 -13.76
C VAL A 218 -0.58 -7.87 -14.22
N GLY A 219 0.42 -8.53 -13.64
CA GLY A 219 1.84 -8.32 -13.97
C GLY A 219 2.73 -8.07 -12.77
N PHE A 220 2.18 -7.93 -11.56
CA PHE A 220 2.96 -7.89 -10.33
C PHE A 220 3.38 -9.32 -9.94
N THR A 221 4.49 -9.79 -10.52
CA THR A 221 5.01 -11.14 -10.30
C THR A 221 5.44 -11.37 -8.84
N ASP A 222 5.94 -10.33 -8.18
CA ASP A 222 6.38 -10.34 -6.79
C ASP A 222 5.89 -9.06 -6.07
N PHE A 223 5.25 -9.25 -4.92
CA PHE A 223 4.90 -8.20 -3.98
C PHE A 223 5.36 -8.59 -2.57
N ARG A 224 5.58 -7.58 -1.73
CA ARG A 224 6.08 -7.74 -0.37
C ARG A 224 5.10 -7.16 0.63
N TYR A 225 4.97 -7.81 1.79
CA TYR A 225 4.31 -7.22 2.93
C TYR A 225 5.30 -6.36 3.71
N LYS A 226 4.99 -5.07 3.88
CA LYS A 226 5.78 -4.19 4.76
C LYS A 226 5.45 -4.42 6.23
N SER A 227 4.19 -4.68 6.51
CA SER A 227 3.65 -4.95 7.84
C SER A 227 2.35 -5.75 7.73
N ILE A 228 2.10 -6.56 8.76
CA ILE A 228 0.87 -7.33 8.93
C ILE A 228 0.42 -7.09 10.38
N ARG A 229 -0.84 -6.71 10.57
CA ARG A 229 -1.46 -6.51 11.88
C ARG A 229 -2.77 -7.27 11.94
N ASN A 230 -3.01 -8.00 13.03
CA ASN A 230 -4.29 -8.65 13.26
C ASN A 230 -5.36 -7.60 13.56
N ILE A 231 -6.56 -7.78 13.00
CA ILE A 231 -7.72 -6.95 13.29
C ILE A 231 -8.58 -7.71 14.30
N ASP A 232 -8.64 -7.19 15.52
CA ASP A 232 -9.52 -7.69 16.55
C ASP A 232 -10.91 -7.07 16.37
N LEU A 233 -11.90 -7.89 16.05
CA LEU A 233 -13.29 -7.49 15.98
C LEU A 233 -13.85 -7.45 17.41
N ASP A 234 -14.49 -6.33 17.77
CA ASP A 234 -15.08 -6.11 19.11
C ASP A 234 -16.61 -6.04 19.08
N ASN A 235 -17.23 -5.99 17.91
CA ASN A 235 -18.67 -5.96 17.74
C ASN A 235 -19.24 -7.39 17.63
N GLU A 236 -19.96 -7.85 18.66
CA GLU A 236 -20.53 -9.20 18.72
C GLU A 236 -21.41 -9.55 17.50
N ALA A 237 -22.20 -8.61 16.98
CA ALA A 237 -23.04 -8.85 15.82
C ALA A 237 -22.23 -9.04 14.53
N ILE A 238 -21.08 -8.36 14.41
CA ILE A 238 -20.14 -8.57 13.30
C ILE A 238 -19.45 -9.93 13.46
N ILE A 239 -18.97 -10.26 14.67
CA ILE A 239 -18.30 -11.53 14.98
C ILE A 239 -19.21 -12.72 14.65
N GLU A 240 -20.48 -12.67 15.06
CA GLU A 240 -21.45 -13.72 14.77
C GLU A 240 -21.67 -13.90 13.26
N LYS A 241 -21.72 -12.80 12.50
CA LYS A 241 -21.89 -12.83 11.04
C LYS A 241 -20.67 -13.39 10.31
N VAL A 242 -19.45 -12.94 10.65
CA VAL A 242 -18.22 -13.35 9.94
C VAL A 242 -17.77 -14.77 10.28
N GLY A 243 -18.28 -15.33 11.37
CA GLY A 243 -18.04 -16.70 11.79
C GLY A 243 -16.55 -16.96 12.05
N PHE A 244 -15.94 -17.82 11.24
CA PHE A 244 -14.54 -18.24 11.42
C PHE A 244 -13.52 -17.37 10.68
N ALA A 245 -13.95 -16.34 9.95
CA ALA A 245 -13.05 -15.50 9.18
C ALA A 245 -12.20 -14.63 10.10
N ASN A 246 -10.88 -14.68 9.91
CA ASN A 246 -9.93 -13.79 10.58
C ASN A 246 -9.45 -12.73 9.60
N PHE A 247 -9.29 -11.51 10.10
CA PHE A 247 -8.90 -10.36 9.30
C PHE A 247 -7.54 -9.83 9.73
N THR A 248 -6.73 -9.45 8.75
CA THR A 248 -5.49 -8.72 8.98
C THR A 248 -5.45 -7.47 8.13
N GLU A 249 -4.91 -6.41 8.69
CA GLU A 249 -4.49 -5.24 7.94
C GLU A 249 -3.09 -5.53 7.40
N ARG A 250 -2.91 -5.39 6.09
CA ARG A 250 -1.60 -5.61 5.45
C ARG A 250 -1.21 -4.41 4.63
N THR A 251 -0.01 -3.92 4.89
CA THR A 251 0.63 -2.93 4.01
C THR A 251 1.44 -3.67 2.97
N VAL A 252 1.09 -3.51 1.70
CA VAL A 252 1.70 -4.18 0.57
C VAL A 252 2.53 -3.18 -0.23
N ARG A 253 3.69 -3.65 -0.70
CA ARG A 253 4.57 -3.00 -1.66
C ARG A 253 4.71 -3.89 -2.89
N ALA A 254 4.45 -3.37 -4.08
CA ALA A 254 4.67 -4.09 -5.33
C ALA A 254 5.32 -3.16 -6.36
N PHE A 255 6.36 -3.63 -7.05
CA PHE A 255 7.07 -2.83 -8.04
C PHE A 255 6.71 -3.24 -9.46
N LYS A 256 6.60 -2.26 -10.35
CA LYS A 256 6.46 -2.51 -11.79
C LYS A 256 7.83 -2.71 -12.42
N LEU A 257 8.28 -3.96 -12.45
CA LEU A 257 9.57 -4.37 -13.00
C LEU A 257 9.37 -5.63 -13.85
N ASP A 258 9.91 -5.62 -15.07
CA ASP A 258 9.69 -6.70 -16.05
C ASP A 258 10.55 -7.94 -15.80
N ASP A 259 11.53 -7.86 -14.88
CA ASP A 259 12.49 -8.94 -14.57
C ASP A 259 12.32 -9.54 -13.17
N LEU A 260 11.14 -9.36 -12.57
CA LEU A 260 10.77 -10.07 -11.35
C LEU A 260 10.25 -11.47 -11.70
N GLU A 261 10.71 -12.44 -10.94
CA GLU A 261 10.33 -13.85 -11.04
C GLU A 261 9.31 -14.18 -9.92
N ASP A 262 8.52 -15.24 -10.07
CA ASP A 262 7.53 -15.65 -9.06
C ASP A 262 8.16 -16.32 -7.84
N ILE A 263 9.41 -16.76 -8.00
CA ILE A 263 10.26 -17.34 -6.97
C ILE A 263 11.48 -16.44 -6.77
N CYS A 264 11.98 -16.39 -5.54
CA CYS A 264 13.23 -15.71 -5.23
C CYS A 264 14.41 -16.57 -5.71
N GLU A 265 15.03 -16.19 -6.82
CA GLU A 265 16.18 -16.88 -7.39
C GLU A 265 17.52 -16.29 -6.92
N ASP A 266 18.53 -17.14 -6.76
CA ASP A 266 19.88 -16.76 -6.32
C ASP A 266 20.82 -16.55 -7.50
N TYR A 267 21.38 -15.34 -7.57
CA TYR A 267 22.40 -14.95 -8.54
C TYR A 267 23.69 -14.45 -7.85
N GLY A 268 23.83 -14.69 -6.54
CA GLY A 268 24.98 -14.25 -5.74
C GLY A 268 25.06 -12.74 -5.56
N GLN A 269 23.94 -12.03 -5.67
CA GLN A 269 23.90 -10.57 -5.61
C GLN A 269 23.95 -10.07 -4.15
N ILE A 270 24.62 -8.95 -3.94
CA ILE A 270 24.78 -8.32 -2.63
C ILE A 270 24.25 -6.90 -2.70
N ALA A 271 23.47 -6.50 -1.71
CA ALA A 271 23.03 -5.13 -1.52
C ALA A 271 23.66 -4.50 -0.27
N VAL A 272 24.07 -3.24 -0.37
CA VAL A 272 24.59 -2.44 0.74
C VAL A 272 23.78 -1.17 0.84
N TYR A 273 23.11 -0.97 1.98
CA TYR A 273 22.43 0.27 2.30
C TYR A 273 23.43 1.35 2.72
N ASN A 274 23.33 2.56 2.18
CA ASN A 274 24.28 3.65 2.44
C ASN A 274 23.84 4.59 3.59
N GLY A 275 22.65 4.40 4.17
CA GLY A 275 22.15 5.25 5.26
C GLY A 275 21.48 6.56 4.82
N SER A 276 21.23 6.76 3.52
CA SER A 276 20.77 8.05 2.98
C SER A 276 19.25 8.28 3.05
N ILE A 277 18.45 7.29 3.44
CA ILE A 277 16.99 7.48 3.56
C ILE A 277 16.72 8.30 4.82
N ALA A 278 16.01 9.42 4.64
CA ALA A 278 15.61 10.31 5.72
C ALA A 278 14.90 9.53 6.85
N GLY A 279 15.24 9.84 8.09
CA GLY A 279 14.70 9.16 9.28
C GLY A 279 15.27 7.76 9.54
N SER A 280 16.08 7.20 8.62
CA SER A 280 16.56 5.81 8.67
C SER A 280 18.09 5.68 8.53
N PRO A 281 18.92 6.38 9.33
CA PRO A 281 20.37 6.40 9.12
C PRO A 281 21.10 5.09 9.48
N HIS A 282 20.47 4.22 10.28
CA HIS A 282 21.11 3.01 10.83
C HIS A 282 20.65 1.72 10.16
N PHE A 283 19.37 1.64 9.81
CA PHE A 283 18.81 0.52 9.08
C PHE A 283 17.59 0.94 8.28
N PHE A 284 17.26 0.16 7.25
CA PHE A 284 16.04 0.31 6.47
C PHE A 284 15.38 -1.05 6.27
N ASP A 285 14.06 -1.11 6.49
CA ASP A 285 13.24 -2.29 6.26
C ASP A 285 12.52 -2.14 4.92
N LEU A 286 12.94 -2.92 3.91
CA LEU A 286 12.27 -2.92 2.60
C LEU A 286 10.86 -3.51 2.71
N ASP A 287 10.74 -4.57 3.50
CA ASP A 287 9.53 -5.33 3.79
C ASP A 287 9.58 -5.87 5.23
N ASP A 288 8.88 -6.96 5.55
CA ASP A 288 8.85 -7.58 6.87
C ASP A 288 9.98 -8.61 7.13
N HIS A 289 10.78 -8.96 6.11
CA HIS A 289 11.86 -9.94 6.21
C HIS A 289 13.23 -9.45 5.70
N HIS A 290 13.30 -8.28 5.07
CA HIS A 290 14.55 -7.65 4.62
C HIS A 290 14.88 -6.37 5.40
N ARG A 291 15.73 -6.52 6.41
CA ARG A 291 16.37 -5.41 7.13
C ARG A 291 17.80 -5.20 6.67
N PHE A 292 18.09 -4.01 6.14
CA PHE A 292 19.43 -3.62 5.73
C PHE A 292 20.06 -2.69 6.74
N PHE A 293 21.22 -3.07 7.30
CA PHE A 293 22.00 -2.20 8.19
C PHE A 293 22.97 -1.36 7.37
N THR A 294 23.12 -0.08 7.73
CA THR A 294 23.99 0.86 7.02
C THR A 294 25.42 0.34 6.93
N GLY A 295 25.96 0.29 5.71
CA GLY A 295 27.31 -0.18 5.42
C GLY A 295 27.51 -1.70 5.49
N LYS A 296 26.54 -2.47 5.99
CA LYS A 296 26.64 -3.92 6.09
C LYS A 296 26.14 -4.57 4.79
N PRO A 297 26.96 -5.38 4.10
CA PRO A 297 26.51 -6.14 2.95
C PRO A 297 25.52 -7.23 3.36
N LEU A 298 24.46 -7.40 2.57
CA LEU A 298 23.49 -8.47 2.68
C LEU A 298 23.35 -9.18 1.34
N LEU A 299 23.41 -10.52 1.36
CA LEU A 299 23.10 -11.33 0.19
C LEU A 299 21.60 -11.23 -0.09
N VAL A 300 21.22 -11.06 -1.35
CA VAL A 300 19.82 -10.85 -1.76
C VAL A 300 19.49 -11.67 -3.00
N CYS A 301 18.22 -12.08 -3.13
CA CYS A 301 17.73 -12.71 -4.34
C CYS A 301 17.68 -11.73 -5.53
N GLY A 302 17.49 -12.28 -6.73
CA GLY A 302 17.39 -11.50 -7.97
C GLY A 302 16.28 -10.44 -7.93
N ASN A 303 15.13 -10.76 -7.34
CA ASN A 303 14.01 -9.83 -7.21
C ASN A 303 14.36 -8.64 -6.30
N THR A 304 14.82 -8.91 -5.07
CA THR A 304 15.22 -7.86 -4.13
C THR A 304 16.34 -6.99 -4.72
N ALA A 305 17.32 -7.60 -5.40
CA ALA A 305 18.37 -6.87 -6.11
C ALA A 305 17.79 -5.92 -7.17
N ALA A 306 16.81 -6.36 -7.97
CA ALA A 306 16.14 -5.53 -8.96
C ALA A 306 15.32 -4.40 -8.31
N MET A 307 14.54 -4.70 -7.26
CA MET A 307 13.78 -3.70 -6.50
C MET A 307 14.68 -2.59 -5.94
N LEU A 308 15.88 -2.93 -5.47
CA LEU A 308 16.83 -1.96 -4.92
C LEU A 308 17.62 -1.20 -6.00
N ALA A 309 17.95 -1.84 -7.12
CA ALA A 309 18.82 -1.25 -8.15
C ALA A 309 18.07 -0.52 -9.28
N LYS A 310 16.81 -0.87 -9.56
CA LYS A 310 16.05 -0.40 -10.73
C LYS A 310 14.87 0.52 -10.38
N THR A 311 14.78 0.93 -9.13
CA THR A 311 13.73 1.84 -8.65
C THR A 311 14.38 3.06 -8.00
N ARG A 312 13.58 3.96 -7.41
CA ARG A 312 14.10 5.11 -6.66
C ARG A 312 15.03 4.75 -5.50
N PHE A 313 14.99 3.50 -5.02
CA PHE A 313 15.89 3.00 -3.98
C PHE A 313 17.35 2.90 -4.45
N ALA A 314 17.64 2.96 -5.75
CA ALA A 314 19.00 2.88 -6.29
C ALA A 314 19.93 3.99 -5.75
N SER A 315 19.37 5.13 -5.36
CA SER A 315 20.11 6.23 -4.72
C SER A 315 20.61 5.89 -3.31
N ALA A 316 19.93 4.97 -2.62
CA ALA A 316 20.19 4.56 -1.25
C ALA A 316 20.95 3.22 -1.14
N PHE A 317 21.08 2.49 -2.25
CA PHE A 317 21.61 1.14 -2.27
C PHE A 317 22.69 0.96 -3.32
N ARG A 318 23.78 0.30 -2.92
CA ARG A 318 24.76 -0.25 -3.87
C ARG A 318 24.50 -1.74 -4.01
N VAL A 319 24.06 -2.16 -5.19
CA VAL A 319 23.89 -3.58 -5.55
C VAL A 319 25.09 -4.02 -6.39
N THR A 320 25.72 -5.13 -6.01
CA THR A 320 26.87 -5.73 -6.72
C THR A 320 26.55 -7.15 -7.16
N GLY A 321 27.13 -7.58 -8.29
CA GLY A 321 26.80 -8.85 -8.96
C GLY A 321 25.88 -8.63 -10.16
N ASN A 322 25.60 -9.70 -10.90
CA ASN A 322 24.69 -9.69 -12.05
C ASN A 322 24.00 -11.05 -12.16
N ARG A 323 23.08 -11.21 -13.11
CA ARG A 323 22.34 -12.46 -13.33
C ARG A 323 22.99 -13.41 -14.34
N SER A 324 24.32 -13.35 -14.55
CA SER A 324 24.99 -14.21 -15.55
C SER A 324 25.14 -15.67 -15.11
N THR A 325 25.11 -15.92 -13.80
CA THR A 325 25.23 -17.26 -13.21
C THR A 325 24.10 -17.45 -12.20
N HIS A 326 23.28 -18.47 -12.41
CA HIS A 326 22.19 -18.87 -11.51
C HIS A 326 22.69 -19.95 -10.55
N TYR A 327 22.44 -19.78 -9.26
CA TYR A 327 22.86 -20.69 -8.19
C TYR A 327 21.70 -21.53 -7.63
N GLY A 328 20.49 -21.41 -8.20
CA GLY A 328 19.28 -22.08 -7.73
C GLY A 328 18.37 -21.14 -6.94
N VAL A 329 17.43 -21.72 -6.19
CA VAL A 329 16.47 -20.96 -5.37
C VAL A 329 17.19 -20.31 -4.19
N PHE A 330 16.89 -19.03 -3.94
CA PHE A 330 17.45 -18.27 -2.84
C PHE A 330 16.88 -18.70 -1.49
N GLY A 331 17.73 -19.24 -0.62
CA GLY A 331 17.36 -19.56 0.75
C GLY A 331 17.16 -18.30 1.60
N GLY A 332 15.97 -18.13 2.18
CA GLY A 332 15.73 -17.11 3.22
C GLY A 332 14.92 -15.88 2.81
N CYS A 333 14.34 -15.85 1.60
CA CYS A 333 13.39 -14.80 1.23
C CYS A 333 11.94 -15.22 1.55
N GLY A 334 11.52 -15.13 2.81
CA GLY A 334 10.10 -15.02 3.22
C GLY A 334 9.12 -16.15 2.86
N GLY A 335 9.50 -17.12 2.03
CA GLY A 335 8.78 -18.37 1.81
C GLY A 335 9.29 -19.40 2.78
N GLU A 336 8.36 -20.12 3.41
CA GLU A 336 8.64 -21.21 4.35
C GLU A 336 9.83 -22.07 3.86
N SER A 337 10.93 -22.02 4.58
CA SER A 337 11.92 -23.10 4.58
C SER A 337 11.30 -24.30 5.31
N GLY A 338 10.24 -24.86 4.73
CA GLY A 338 9.66 -26.15 5.05
C GLY A 338 10.27 -27.19 4.13
N THR A 339 11.55 -27.49 4.32
CA THR A 339 12.13 -28.76 3.88
C THR A 339 12.62 -29.48 5.11
N ASP A 340 11.80 -30.44 5.51
CA ASP A 340 12.04 -31.51 6.46
C ASP A 340 13.52 -31.82 6.70
N CYS A 341 14.01 -31.51 7.91
CA CYS A 341 14.97 -32.40 8.54
C CYS A 341 14.19 -33.61 9.05
N PHE A 342 13.99 -34.60 8.17
CA PHE A 342 13.69 -35.96 8.60
C PHE A 342 14.79 -36.40 9.57
N ASP A 343 14.46 -36.44 10.85
CA ASP A 343 15.27 -37.04 11.90
C ASP A 343 15.19 -38.57 11.73
N ALA A 344 15.97 -39.08 10.78
CA ALA A 344 16.12 -40.49 10.51
C ALA A 344 17.51 -40.95 10.99
N GLY A 345 17.52 -41.62 12.14
CA GLY A 345 18.48 -42.70 12.42
C GLY A 345 19.63 -42.34 13.36
N GLY A 346 19.51 -42.78 14.61
CA GLY A 346 20.61 -42.76 15.57
C GLY A 346 20.39 -43.67 16.78
N SER A 347 20.09 -44.95 16.55
CA SER A 347 20.31 -45.99 17.56
C SER A 347 21.81 -46.12 17.80
N CYS A 348 22.28 -45.81 19.01
CA CYS A 348 23.49 -46.40 19.58
C CYS A 348 23.31 -46.44 21.10
N GLY A 349 23.17 -47.65 21.64
CA GLY A 349 23.19 -47.90 23.07
C GLY A 349 24.61 -47.80 23.65
N CYS A 350 24.65 -47.69 24.97
CA CYS A 350 25.46 -48.48 25.88
C CYS A 350 24.82 -48.41 27.27
#